data_AF-X0UNN0-F1
#
_entry.id   AF-X0UNN0-F1
#
_cell.length_a   1.000
_cell.length_b   1.000
_cell.length_c   1.000
_cell.angle_alpha   90.00
_cell.angle_beta   90.00
_cell.angle_gamma   90.00
#
_symmetry.space_group_name_H-M   'P 1'
#
loop_
_entity.id
_entity.type
_entity.pdbx_description
1 polymer ?
#
loop_
_entity_poly.entity_id
_entity_poly.type
_entity_poly.pdbx_seq_one_letter_code
_entity_poly.pdbx_strand_id
1 'polypeptide(L)'
;YPAMEDNPMAGVRLRRDSPVVTWLEREARMLPRRFLDTLPEFQGLWQDERGDVEVTDVEIMVPLMNGRELVAILVVGDRRDGKLYSIEDIDLMESIAGRVAASMEKEYLHEQLEEQERELSLANRLTGIITSSMNIQEIFHGFARELEKVVELDYAMIVLIEEGELNVFAISDAEIAARWVGRRMPLEGSVTEWVAKHLKSVYEADLEKSSRFATAEYFRGEGVRCKVALPLVVRGEVIGTLHVGSSRPNLYNAKDIRLLENLALQ
;
A
#
# COMPACT_ATOMS: atom_id res chain seq x y z
N TYR A 1 22.08 5.17 7.03
CA TYR A 1 23.51 5.53 6.94
C TYR A 1 24.21 4.68 5.89
N PRO A 2 24.98 5.29 4.96
CA PRO A 2 25.69 4.52 3.93
C PRO A 2 26.78 3.66 4.55
N ALA A 3 26.94 2.44 4.04
CA ALA A 3 28.07 1.59 4.41
C ALA A 3 29.36 2.28 3.98
N MET A 4 30.29 2.51 4.93
CA MET A 4 31.64 2.91 4.56
C MET A 4 32.30 1.74 3.82
N GLU A 5 32.84 1.99 2.63
CA GLU A 5 33.38 0.97 1.71
C GLU A 5 34.56 0.17 2.31
N ASP A 6 35.13 0.60 3.44
CA ASP A 6 36.18 -0.10 4.21
C ASP A 6 35.85 -0.13 5.72
N ASN A 7 34.65 -0.60 6.10
CA ASN A 7 34.34 -0.83 7.51
C ASN A 7 34.78 -2.25 7.95
N PRO A 8 35.93 -2.42 8.65
CA PRO A 8 36.37 -3.73 9.14
C PRO A 8 35.38 -4.36 10.13
N MET A 9 34.45 -3.56 10.66
CA MET A 9 33.42 -3.97 11.62
C MET A 9 32.07 -4.32 10.95
N ALA A 10 31.96 -4.24 9.62
CA ALA A 10 30.73 -4.59 8.88
C ALA A 10 30.36 -6.09 8.97
N GLY A 11 31.28 -6.92 9.45
CA GLY A 11 31.09 -8.35 9.66
C GLY A 11 30.37 -8.72 10.96
N VAL A 12 30.33 -7.83 11.97
CA VAL A 12 29.71 -8.16 13.26
C VAL A 12 28.19 -8.21 13.13
N ARG A 13 27.62 -9.41 13.17
CA ARG A 13 26.16 -9.62 13.13
C ARG A 13 25.69 -10.27 14.41
N LEU A 14 25.05 -9.47 15.26
CA LEU A 14 24.37 -9.96 16.45
C LEU A 14 22.89 -10.16 16.15
N ARG A 15 22.35 -11.31 16.57
CA ARG A 15 20.92 -11.55 16.54
C ARG A 15 20.22 -10.72 17.60
N ARG A 16 18.95 -10.41 17.36
CA ARG A 16 18.13 -9.64 18.31
C ARG A 16 17.98 -10.32 19.67
N ASP A 17 17.98 -11.66 19.69
CA ASP A 17 17.93 -12.51 20.88
C ASP A 17 19.33 -12.97 21.35
N SER A 18 20.41 -12.34 20.85
CA SER A 18 21.76 -12.63 21.31
C SER A 18 21.91 -12.29 22.80
N PRO A 19 22.59 -13.14 23.60
CA PRO A 19 22.93 -12.84 24.98
C PRO A 19 23.63 -11.48 25.16
N VAL A 20 24.43 -11.05 24.17
CA VAL A 20 25.08 -9.73 24.15
C VAL A 20 24.05 -8.61 24.07
N VAL A 21 23.12 -8.70 23.14
CA VAL A 21 22.06 -7.69 22.95
C VAL A 21 21.17 -7.62 24.19
N THR A 22 20.74 -8.77 24.72
CA THR A 22 19.92 -8.84 25.93
C THR A 22 20.64 -8.27 27.16
N TRP A 23 21.95 -8.53 27.30
CA TRP A 23 22.73 -7.97 28.39
C TRP A 23 22.88 -6.45 28.28
N LEU A 24 23.19 -5.95 27.09
CA LEU A 24 23.35 -4.51 26.83
C LEU A 24 22.04 -3.74 27.08
N GLU A 25 20.91 -4.31 26.67
CA GLU A 25 19.58 -3.75 26.92
C GLU A 25 19.24 -3.74 28.42
N ARG A 26 19.59 -4.81 29.15
CA ARG A 26 19.28 -4.96 30.58
C ARG A 26 20.17 -4.09 31.46
N GLU A 27 21.48 -4.11 31.24
CA GLU A 27 22.46 -3.43 32.09
C GLU A 27 22.68 -1.98 31.70
N ALA A 28 22.38 -1.60 30.44
CA ALA A 28 22.59 -0.26 29.89
C ALA A 28 24.01 0.26 30.13
N ARG A 29 25.01 -0.64 30.03
CA ARG A 29 26.42 -0.37 30.29
C ARG A 29 27.29 -0.84 29.14
N MET A 30 28.47 -0.25 29.03
CA MET A 30 29.48 -0.72 28.09
C MET A 30 29.89 -2.16 28.41
N LEU A 31 30.09 -2.96 27.37
CA LEU A 31 30.53 -4.34 27.45
C LEU A 31 31.92 -4.48 26.83
N PRO A 32 32.99 -4.53 27.64
CA PRO A 32 34.32 -4.89 27.16
C PRO A 32 34.32 -6.32 26.61
N ARG A 33 35.02 -6.57 25.51
CA ARG A 33 35.11 -7.91 24.89
C ARG A 33 35.51 -8.99 25.88
N ARG A 34 36.49 -8.70 26.75
CA ARG A 34 36.98 -9.63 27.78
C ARG A 34 35.86 -10.21 28.67
N PHE A 35 34.74 -9.51 28.82
CA PHE A 35 33.62 -10.00 29.61
C PHE A 35 32.85 -11.15 28.95
N LEU A 36 32.92 -11.27 27.63
CA LEU A 36 32.31 -12.37 26.88
C LEU A 36 32.90 -13.74 27.27
N ASP A 37 34.17 -13.75 27.67
CA ASP A 37 34.87 -14.97 28.11
C ASP A 37 34.78 -15.20 29.62
N THR A 38 34.56 -14.15 30.41
CA THR A 38 34.59 -14.25 31.88
C THR A 38 33.22 -14.39 32.53
N LEU A 39 32.15 -13.83 31.93
CA LEU A 39 30.83 -13.84 32.55
C LEU A 39 30.03 -15.10 32.16
N PRO A 40 29.42 -15.82 33.12
CA PRO A 40 28.67 -17.06 32.86
C PRO A 40 27.53 -16.89 31.85
N GLU A 41 26.92 -15.71 31.79
CA GLU A 41 25.77 -15.40 30.92
C GLU A 41 26.11 -15.49 29.42
N PHE A 42 27.39 -15.41 29.04
CA PHE A 42 27.84 -15.50 27.65
C PHE A 42 28.40 -16.89 27.28
N GLN A 43 28.29 -17.88 28.17
CA GLN A 43 28.65 -19.27 27.84
C GLN A 43 27.73 -19.88 26.78
N GLY A 44 26.50 -19.35 26.64
CA GLY A 44 25.54 -19.72 25.61
C GLY A 44 25.60 -18.89 24.33
N LEU A 45 26.63 -18.04 24.15
CA LEU A 45 26.78 -17.22 22.95
C LEU A 45 26.98 -18.13 21.72
N TRP A 46 26.24 -17.84 20.65
CA TRP A 46 26.27 -18.63 19.41
C TRP A 46 27.70 -18.67 18.82
N GLN A 47 28.12 -19.82 18.29
CA GLN A 47 29.48 -19.97 17.74
C GLN A 47 29.78 -18.99 16.60
N ASP A 48 28.80 -18.71 15.73
CA ASP A 48 28.97 -17.78 14.61
C ASP A 48 29.13 -16.33 15.12
N GLU A 49 28.35 -15.92 16.14
CA GLU A 49 28.48 -14.58 16.74
C GLU A 49 29.81 -14.41 17.48
N ARG A 50 30.28 -15.46 18.17
CA ARG A 50 31.63 -15.48 18.74
C ARG A 50 32.68 -15.32 17.65
N GLY A 51 32.56 -16.06 16.55
CA GLY A 51 33.48 -15.97 15.41
C GLY A 51 33.53 -14.56 14.82
N ASP A 52 32.37 -13.94 14.60
CA ASP A 52 32.30 -12.58 14.05
C ASP A 52 32.93 -11.53 14.98
N VAL A 53 32.68 -11.63 16.29
CA VAL A 53 33.32 -10.76 17.30
C VAL A 53 34.82 -11.06 17.45
N GLU A 54 35.24 -12.32 17.30
CA GLU A 54 36.64 -12.72 17.43
C GLU A 54 37.51 -12.27 16.26
N VAL A 55 36.97 -12.34 15.05
CA VAL A 55 37.64 -11.97 13.79
C VAL A 55 37.70 -10.45 13.58
N THR A 56 36.95 -9.68 14.37
CA THR A 56 36.97 -8.23 14.36
C THR A 56 37.75 -7.69 15.56
N ASP A 57 38.46 -6.58 15.40
CA ASP A 57 39.27 -5.94 16.46
C ASP A 57 38.36 -5.23 17.49
N VAL A 58 37.30 -5.88 17.97
CA VAL A 58 36.34 -5.32 18.95
C VAL A 58 36.96 -5.30 20.34
N GLU A 59 37.05 -4.13 20.97
CA GLU A 59 37.49 -4.01 22.35
C GLU A 59 36.31 -3.67 23.28
N ILE A 60 35.40 -2.79 22.83
CA ILE A 60 34.25 -2.34 23.62
C ILE A 60 32.99 -2.27 22.76
N MET A 61 31.89 -2.81 23.27
CA MET A 61 30.55 -2.58 22.76
C MET A 61 29.85 -1.53 23.63
N VAL A 62 29.43 -0.43 23.01
CA VAL A 62 28.80 0.70 23.66
C VAL A 62 27.31 0.74 23.30
N PRO A 63 26.40 0.58 24.26
CA PRO A 63 24.98 0.64 23.97
C PRO A 63 24.53 2.08 23.70
N LEU A 64 23.82 2.28 22.59
CA LEU A 64 23.15 3.54 22.27
C LEU A 64 21.72 3.46 22.81
N MET A 65 21.53 3.96 24.03
CA MET A 65 20.27 3.86 24.76
C MET A 65 19.40 5.11 24.57
N ASN A 66 18.10 4.92 24.39
CA ASN A 66 17.10 5.95 24.62
C ASN A 66 16.20 5.56 25.80
N GLY A 67 16.39 6.22 26.94
CA GLY A 67 15.74 5.82 28.18
C GLY A 67 16.14 4.39 28.59
N ARG A 68 15.25 3.42 28.34
CA ARG A 68 15.48 1.98 28.62
C ARG A 68 15.59 1.12 27.37
N GLU A 69 15.43 1.70 26.18
CA GLU A 69 15.46 0.97 24.92
C GLU A 69 16.85 1.04 24.29
N LEU A 70 17.37 -0.12 23.86
CA LEU A 70 18.62 -0.20 23.11
C LEU A 70 18.33 0.04 21.63
N VAL A 71 18.74 1.20 21.12
CA VAL A 71 18.46 1.61 19.73
C VAL A 71 19.53 1.07 18.77
N ALA A 72 20.79 1.02 19.22
CA ALA A 72 21.90 0.50 18.44
C ALA A 72 23.10 0.15 19.34
N ILE A 73 24.09 -0.55 18.78
CA ILE A 73 25.35 -0.87 19.45
C ILE A 73 26.47 -0.21 18.66
N LEU A 74 27.19 0.71 19.30
CA LEU A 74 28.42 1.26 18.76
C LEU A 74 29.57 0.34 19.14
N VAL A 75 30.28 -0.16 18.14
CA VAL A 75 31.39 -1.08 18.34
C VAL A 75 32.71 -0.31 18.20
N VAL A 76 33.52 -0.34 19.25
CA VAL A 76 34.78 0.38 19.35
C VAL A 76 35.91 -0.63 19.36
N GLY A 77 36.86 -0.46 18.45
CA GLY A 77 38.00 -1.35 18.34
C GLY A 77 39.20 -0.94 19.17
N ASP A 78 40.36 -1.54 18.91
CA ASP A 78 41.57 -1.24 19.67
C ASP A 78 42.00 0.22 19.58
N ARG A 79 42.60 0.70 20.68
CA ARG A 79 43.23 2.02 20.70
C ARG A 79 44.48 2.00 19.82
N ARG A 80 44.59 2.98 18.92
CA ARG A 80 45.68 3.05 17.92
C ARG A 80 47.09 3.11 18.51
N ASP A 81 47.23 3.56 19.76
CA ASP A 81 48.53 3.63 20.46
C ASP A 81 48.83 2.38 21.30
N GLY A 82 48.01 1.33 21.21
CA GLY A 82 48.18 0.04 21.87
C GLY A 82 47.93 0.05 23.37
N LYS A 83 47.38 1.13 23.94
CA LYS A 83 47.02 1.20 25.37
C LYS A 83 45.56 0.84 25.59
N LEU A 84 45.25 0.42 26.81
CA LEU A 84 43.86 0.25 27.26
C LEU A 84 43.16 1.61 27.35
N TYR A 85 41.86 1.60 27.08
CA TYR A 85 40.99 2.75 27.31
C TYR A 85 41.01 3.16 28.79
N SER A 86 41.17 4.46 29.05
CA SER A 86 41.11 5.01 30.40
C SER A 86 39.67 5.24 30.86
N ILE A 87 39.49 5.62 32.13
CA ILE A 87 38.17 6.00 32.65
C ILE A 87 37.64 7.23 31.92
N GLU A 88 38.51 8.20 31.64
CA GLU A 88 38.14 9.40 30.88
C GLU A 88 37.71 9.07 29.44
N ASP A 89 38.36 8.08 28.80
CA ASP A 89 37.95 7.60 27.48
C ASP A 89 36.54 6.99 27.54
N ILE A 90 36.25 6.21 28.59
CA ILE A 90 34.93 5.59 28.84
C ILE A 90 33.86 6.65 29.07
N ASP A 91 34.10 7.62 29.96
CA ASP A 91 33.16 8.70 30.25
C ASP A 91 32.83 9.52 29.00
N LEU A 92 33.85 9.77 28.16
CA LEU A 92 33.66 10.44 26.88
C LEU A 92 32.80 9.61 25.92
N MET A 93 33.07 8.31 25.81
CA MET A 93 32.28 7.41 24.97
C MET A 93 30.81 7.33 25.44
N GLU A 94 30.54 7.31 26.75
CA GLU A 94 29.17 7.33 27.29
C GLU A 94 28.46 8.64 26.92
N SER A 95 29.14 9.78 27.08
CA SER A 95 28.59 11.09 26.77
C SER A 95 28.25 11.22 25.27
N ILE A 96 29.14 10.74 24.40
CA ILE A 96 28.91 10.73 22.95
C ILE A 96 27.79 9.75 22.60
N ALA A 97 27.78 8.56 23.18
CA ALA A 97 26.75 7.54 22.94
C ALA A 97 25.34 8.06 23.20
N GLY A 98 25.12 8.75 24.33
CA GLY A 98 23.81 9.34 24.63
C GLY A 98 23.37 10.39 23.61
N ARG A 99 24.30 11.22 23.11
CA ARG A 99 23.99 12.22 22.07
C ARG A 99 23.70 11.57 20.72
N VAL A 100 24.48 10.57 20.35
CA VAL A 100 24.29 9.83 19.09
C VAL A 100 22.96 9.08 19.12
N ALA A 101 22.62 8.43 20.23
CA ALA A 101 21.33 7.75 20.39
C ALA A 101 20.15 8.70 20.16
N ALA A 102 20.15 9.86 20.84
CA ALA A 102 19.09 10.86 20.69
C ALA A 102 19.02 11.44 19.26
N SER A 103 20.15 11.68 18.61
CA SER A 103 20.19 12.16 17.22
C SER A 103 19.69 11.11 16.23
N MET A 104 20.05 9.83 16.40
CA MET A 104 19.59 8.73 15.55
C MET A 104 18.08 8.52 15.66
N GLU A 105 17.53 8.57 16.87
CA GLU A 105 16.09 8.46 17.07
C GLU A 105 15.35 9.63 16.43
N LYS A 106 15.85 10.87 16.60
CA LYS A 106 15.25 12.04 15.96
C LYS A 106 15.21 11.89 14.44
N GLU A 107 16.30 11.44 13.84
CA GLU A 107 16.37 11.23 12.39
C GLU A 107 15.42 10.11 11.95
N TYR A 108 15.39 9.00 12.68
CA TYR A 108 14.47 7.89 12.41
C TYR A 108 13.00 8.30 12.49
N LEU A 109 12.61 9.04 13.54
CA LEU A 109 11.26 9.56 13.69
C LEU A 109 10.93 10.58 12.60
N HIS A 110 11.91 11.38 12.15
CA HIS A 110 11.73 12.32 11.06
C HIS A 110 11.52 11.61 9.73
N GLU A 111 12.32 10.59 9.42
CA GLU A 111 12.15 9.73 8.23
C GLU A 111 10.78 9.05 8.24
N GLN A 112 10.35 8.49 9.38
CA GLN A 112 9.02 7.89 9.53
C GLN A 112 7.90 8.91 9.31
N LEU A 113 8.05 10.12 9.87
CA LEU A 113 7.07 11.19 9.70
C LEU A 113 6.99 11.63 8.24
N GLU A 114 8.12 11.80 7.55
CA GLU A 114 8.14 12.13 6.12
C GLU A 114 7.50 11.05 5.26
N GLU A 115 7.76 9.78 5.56
CA GLU A 115 7.14 8.65 4.87
C GLU A 115 5.63 8.64 5.09
N GLN A 116 5.19 8.83 6.33
CA GLN A 116 3.76 8.94 6.67
C GLN A 116 3.09 10.14 6.01
N GLU A 117 3.74 11.31 5.96
CA GLU A 117 3.23 12.49 5.25
C GLU A 117 3.12 12.23 3.74
N ARG A 118 4.11 11.56 3.14
CA ARG A 118 4.05 11.16 1.72
C ARG A 118 2.89 10.20 1.46
N GLU A 119 2.72 9.19 2.29
CA GLU A 119 1.61 8.24 2.19
C GLU A 119 0.25 8.94 2.33
N LEU A 120 0.10 9.80 3.34
CA LEU A 120 -1.13 10.58 3.56
C LEU A 120 -1.39 11.56 2.41
N SER A 121 -0.36 12.21 1.87
CA SER A 121 -0.49 13.11 0.73
C SER A 121 -0.93 12.37 -0.54
N LEU A 122 -0.34 11.19 -0.79
CA LEU A 122 -0.76 10.31 -1.89
C LEU A 122 -2.20 9.82 -1.68
N ALA A 123 -2.55 9.36 -0.48
CA ALA A 123 -3.90 8.92 -0.14
C ALA A 123 -4.91 10.06 -0.27
N ASN A 124 -4.59 11.27 0.18
CA ASN A 124 -5.43 12.47 0.05
C ASN A 124 -5.56 12.92 -1.40
N ARG A 125 -4.50 12.80 -2.21
CA ARG A 125 -4.54 13.10 -3.64
C ARG A 125 -5.38 12.08 -4.40
N LEU A 126 -5.24 10.79 -4.08
CA LEU A 126 -6.08 9.73 -4.63
C LEU A 126 -7.53 9.90 -4.20
N THR A 127 -7.77 10.16 -2.91
CA THR A 127 -9.11 10.46 -2.38
C THR A 127 -9.67 11.71 -3.04
N GLY A 128 -8.90 12.78 -3.20
CA GLY A 128 -9.30 14.01 -3.88
C GLY A 128 -9.64 13.82 -5.36
N ILE A 129 -8.91 12.94 -6.06
CA ILE A 129 -9.23 12.52 -7.43
C ILE A 129 -10.54 11.71 -7.46
N ILE A 130 -10.75 10.83 -6.48
CA ILE A 130 -11.95 10.00 -6.34
C ILE A 130 -13.18 10.83 -5.92
N THR A 131 -13.00 11.85 -5.06
CA THR A 131 -14.08 12.66 -4.48
C THR A 131 -14.44 13.89 -5.30
N SER A 132 -13.65 14.28 -6.31
CA SER A 132 -14.07 15.30 -7.26
C SER A 132 -14.82 14.63 -8.41
N SER A 133 -16.15 14.76 -8.40
CA SER A 133 -17.04 14.24 -9.44
C SER A 133 -16.65 14.72 -10.86
N MET A 134 -15.92 15.83 -10.95
CA MET A 134 -15.42 16.41 -12.19
C MET A 134 -14.17 15.69 -12.73
N ASN A 135 -13.21 15.32 -11.87
CA ASN A 135 -12.03 14.55 -12.31
C ASN A 135 -12.41 13.14 -12.75
N ILE A 136 -13.35 12.51 -12.04
CA ILE A 136 -13.76 11.14 -12.39
C ILE A 136 -14.54 11.09 -13.71
N GLN A 137 -15.34 12.12 -14.05
CA GLN A 137 -15.92 12.21 -15.40
C GLN A 137 -14.82 12.28 -16.47
N GLU A 138 -13.80 13.12 -16.29
CA GLU A 138 -12.73 13.27 -17.28
C GLU A 138 -11.91 11.99 -17.44
N ILE A 139 -11.56 11.32 -16.33
CA ILE A 139 -10.86 10.04 -16.33
C ILE A 139 -11.71 8.97 -17.02
N PHE A 140 -12.99 8.88 -16.67
CA PHE A 140 -13.90 7.88 -17.24
C PHE A 140 -14.14 8.12 -18.73
N HIS A 141 -14.27 9.38 -19.16
CA HIS A 141 -14.35 9.73 -20.57
C HIS A 141 -13.07 9.33 -21.33
N GLY A 142 -11.89 9.51 -20.73
CA GLY A 142 -10.63 8.98 -21.26
C GLY A 142 -10.61 7.46 -21.39
N PHE A 143 -11.05 6.74 -20.35
CA PHE A 143 -11.18 5.29 -20.35
C PHE A 143 -12.12 4.78 -21.45
N ALA A 144 -13.30 5.40 -21.60
CA ALA A 144 -14.28 5.03 -22.61
C ALA A 144 -13.71 5.16 -24.04
N ARG A 145 -12.94 6.22 -24.32
CA ARG A 145 -12.26 6.40 -25.62
C ARG A 145 -11.21 5.32 -25.90
N GLU A 146 -10.52 4.82 -24.88
CA GLU A 146 -9.60 3.69 -25.08
C GLU A 146 -10.38 2.38 -25.27
N LEU A 147 -11.50 2.21 -24.57
CA LEU A 147 -12.38 1.06 -24.71
C LEU A 147 -12.99 0.95 -26.12
N GLU A 148 -13.38 2.09 -26.72
CA GLU A 148 -13.88 2.18 -28.10
C GLU A 148 -12.89 1.66 -29.15
N LYS A 149 -11.58 1.66 -28.86
CA LYS A 149 -10.56 1.14 -29.79
C LYS A 149 -10.52 -0.39 -29.83
N VAL A 150 -11.06 -1.05 -28.80
CA VAL A 150 -11.00 -2.51 -28.65
C VAL A 150 -12.36 -3.18 -28.73
N VAL A 151 -13.44 -2.46 -28.41
CA VAL A 151 -14.82 -2.93 -28.54
C VAL A 151 -15.70 -1.82 -29.09
N GLU A 152 -16.62 -2.18 -29.99
CA GLU A 152 -17.55 -1.24 -30.57
C GLU A 152 -18.64 -0.88 -29.54
N LEU A 153 -18.78 0.40 -29.19
CA LEU A 153 -19.77 0.88 -28.22
C LEU A 153 -20.17 2.33 -28.57
N ASP A 154 -21.40 2.71 -28.19
CA ASP A 154 -21.86 4.11 -28.32
C ASP A 154 -21.90 4.81 -26.95
N TYR A 155 -22.01 4.04 -25.86
CA TYR A 155 -22.13 4.57 -24.50
C TYR A 155 -21.42 3.66 -23.49
N ALA A 156 -20.78 4.27 -22.50
CA ALA A 156 -20.35 3.60 -21.29
C ALA A 156 -20.79 4.41 -20.06
N MET A 157 -21.11 3.73 -18.96
CA MET A 157 -21.43 4.40 -17.69
C MET A 157 -21.12 3.56 -16.46
N ILE A 158 -20.79 4.23 -15.36
CA ILE A 158 -20.62 3.63 -14.04
C ILE A 158 -21.83 3.98 -13.18
N VAL A 159 -22.40 2.96 -12.55
CA VAL A 159 -23.44 3.11 -11.51
C VAL A 159 -22.92 2.49 -10.23
N LEU A 160 -22.93 3.24 -9.14
CA LEU A 160 -22.52 2.77 -7.81
C LEU A 160 -23.73 2.50 -6.92
N ILE A 161 -23.57 1.58 -5.97
CA ILE A 161 -24.56 1.32 -4.94
C ILE A 161 -24.19 2.17 -3.72
N GLU A 162 -25.04 3.13 -3.36
CA GLU A 162 -24.83 4.06 -2.25
C GLU A 162 -26.10 4.12 -1.38
N GLU A 163 -25.99 3.83 -0.09
CA GLU A 163 -27.10 3.93 0.87
C GLU A 163 -28.38 3.14 0.48
N GLY A 164 -28.23 2.07 -0.29
CA GLY A 164 -29.35 1.26 -0.79
C GLY A 164 -30.00 1.81 -2.07
N GLU A 165 -29.44 2.87 -2.66
CA GLU A 165 -29.84 3.43 -3.94
C GLU A 165 -28.73 3.26 -4.99
N LEU A 166 -29.08 3.42 -6.25
CA LEU A 166 -28.14 3.53 -7.36
C LEU A 166 -27.76 4.99 -7.57
N ASN A 167 -26.48 5.29 -7.60
CA ASN A 167 -25.94 6.59 -7.98
C ASN A 167 -25.29 6.49 -9.36
N VAL A 168 -25.75 7.29 -10.32
CA VAL A 168 -25.12 7.38 -11.65
C VAL A 168 -23.84 8.19 -11.51
N PHE A 169 -22.71 7.49 -11.49
CA PHE A 169 -21.44 8.08 -11.09
C PHE A 169 -20.67 8.70 -12.26
N ALA A 170 -20.66 8.06 -13.42
CA ALA A 170 -20.01 8.60 -14.62
C ALA A 170 -20.62 8.10 -15.93
N ILE A 171 -20.55 8.92 -16.98
CA ILE A 171 -21.05 8.59 -18.33
C ILE A 171 -20.06 9.09 -19.38
N SER A 172 -19.80 8.29 -20.42
CA SER A 172 -18.84 8.62 -21.47
C SER A 172 -19.33 9.76 -22.38
N ASP A 173 -20.62 9.79 -22.70
CA ASP A 173 -21.24 10.85 -23.48
C ASP A 173 -21.49 12.09 -22.60
N ALA A 174 -20.97 13.24 -23.02
CA ALA A 174 -21.02 14.48 -22.25
C ALA A 174 -22.44 15.06 -22.12
N GLU A 175 -23.29 14.92 -23.14
CA GLU A 175 -24.66 15.45 -23.11
C GLU A 175 -25.55 14.61 -22.19
N ILE A 176 -25.40 13.28 -22.25
CA ILE A 176 -26.08 12.35 -21.34
C ILE A 176 -25.55 12.54 -19.91
N ALA A 177 -24.23 12.69 -19.74
CA ALA A 177 -23.61 12.95 -18.44
C ALA A 177 -24.23 14.16 -17.74
N ALA A 178 -24.41 15.28 -18.45
CA ALA A 178 -25.00 16.49 -17.90
C ALA A 178 -26.45 16.32 -17.39
N ARG A 179 -27.19 15.32 -17.90
CA ARG A 179 -28.58 15.03 -17.45
C ARG A 179 -28.65 14.04 -16.30
N TRP A 180 -27.74 13.06 -16.29
CA TRP A 180 -27.87 11.85 -15.48
C TRP A 180 -26.82 11.70 -14.38
N VAL A 181 -25.62 12.26 -14.50
CA VAL A 181 -24.59 12.13 -13.46
C VAL A 181 -25.09 12.75 -12.15
N GLY A 182 -24.92 12.00 -11.05
CA GLY A 182 -25.41 12.35 -9.71
C GLY A 182 -26.89 12.06 -9.48
N ARG A 183 -27.63 11.53 -10.46
CA ARG A 183 -29.01 11.08 -10.25
C ARG A 183 -29.02 9.80 -9.42
N ARG A 184 -29.98 9.73 -8.50
CA ARG A 184 -30.29 8.54 -7.72
C ARG A 184 -31.48 7.79 -8.28
N MET A 185 -31.43 6.46 -8.19
CA MET A 185 -32.45 5.55 -8.70
C MET A 185 -32.67 4.39 -7.72
N PRO A 186 -33.87 3.77 -7.69
CA PRO A 186 -34.08 2.60 -6.86
C PRO A 186 -33.15 1.45 -7.24
N LEU A 187 -32.51 0.83 -6.23
CA LEU A 187 -31.75 -0.40 -6.42
C LEU A 187 -32.67 -1.58 -6.75
N GLU A 188 -33.81 -1.66 -6.09
CA GLU A 188 -34.77 -2.76 -6.25
C GLU A 188 -35.27 -2.89 -7.70
N GLY A 189 -35.22 -4.11 -8.23
CA GLY A 189 -35.67 -4.42 -9.59
C GLY A 189 -34.70 -3.96 -10.70
N SER A 190 -33.52 -3.48 -10.33
CA SER A 190 -32.48 -3.05 -11.27
C SER A 190 -31.61 -4.21 -11.75
N VAL A 191 -30.99 -4.04 -12.92
CA VAL A 191 -29.94 -4.97 -13.38
C VAL A 191 -28.76 -5.00 -12.41
N THR A 192 -28.43 -3.86 -11.78
CA THR A 192 -27.32 -3.73 -10.83
C THR A 192 -27.55 -4.55 -9.58
N GLU A 193 -28.79 -4.58 -9.06
CA GLU A 193 -29.17 -5.48 -7.96
C GLU A 193 -28.97 -6.95 -8.34
N TRP A 194 -29.40 -7.35 -9.54
CA TRP A 194 -29.22 -8.72 -10.00
C TRP A 194 -27.74 -9.09 -10.13
N VAL A 195 -26.94 -8.20 -10.73
CA VAL A 195 -25.48 -8.38 -10.88
C VAL A 195 -24.82 -8.49 -9.50
N ALA A 196 -25.21 -7.63 -8.54
CA ALA A 196 -24.71 -7.68 -7.17
C ALA A 196 -25.03 -9.01 -6.46
N LYS A 197 -26.25 -9.53 -6.65
CA LYS A 197 -26.69 -10.81 -6.05
C LYS A 197 -26.01 -12.04 -6.65
N HIS A 198 -25.64 -12.01 -7.93
CA HIS A 198 -25.18 -13.20 -8.65
C HIS A 198 -23.69 -13.16 -9.03
N LEU A 199 -23.03 -12.00 -8.85
CA LEU A 199 -21.64 -11.75 -9.25
C LEU A 199 -21.38 -12.14 -10.71
N LYS A 200 -22.35 -11.85 -11.59
CA LYS A 200 -22.33 -12.23 -13.00
C LYS A 200 -22.70 -11.06 -13.89
N SER A 201 -22.04 -10.98 -15.04
CA SER A 201 -22.41 -10.04 -16.09
C SER A 201 -23.80 -10.36 -16.65
N VAL A 202 -24.46 -9.34 -17.19
CA VAL A 202 -25.75 -9.48 -17.88
C VAL A 202 -25.68 -8.80 -19.23
N TYR A 203 -26.01 -9.54 -20.28
CA TYR A 203 -26.20 -8.98 -21.61
C TYR A 203 -27.70 -8.88 -21.95
N GLU A 204 -28.16 -7.67 -22.24
CA GLU A 204 -29.50 -7.41 -22.79
C GLU A 204 -29.36 -7.01 -24.26
N ALA A 205 -29.76 -7.91 -25.17
CA ALA A 205 -29.48 -7.81 -26.60
C ALA A 205 -30.39 -6.83 -27.36
N ASP A 206 -31.61 -6.59 -26.89
CA ASP A 206 -32.52 -5.58 -27.44
C ASP A 206 -33.53 -5.10 -26.39
N LEU A 207 -33.26 -3.96 -25.76
CA LEU A 207 -34.06 -3.36 -24.70
C LEU A 207 -35.46 -2.94 -25.17
N GLU A 208 -35.66 -2.74 -26.48
CA GLU A 208 -36.98 -2.41 -27.05
C GLU A 208 -37.87 -3.65 -27.16
N LYS A 209 -37.30 -4.81 -27.50
CA LYS A 209 -38.06 -6.07 -27.65
C LYS A 209 -38.32 -6.76 -26.32
N SER A 210 -37.34 -6.75 -25.42
CA SER A 210 -37.45 -7.42 -24.14
C SER A 210 -36.51 -6.74 -23.15
N SER A 211 -37.06 -6.29 -22.03
CA SER A 211 -36.23 -5.99 -20.87
C SER A 211 -36.70 -6.77 -19.66
N ARG A 212 -35.72 -7.18 -18.85
CA ARG A 212 -35.92 -7.95 -17.62
C ARG A 212 -35.93 -7.06 -16.38
N PHE A 213 -35.50 -5.81 -16.49
CA PHE A 213 -35.24 -4.93 -15.35
C PHE A 213 -35.92 -3.57 -15.51
N ALA A 214 -36.38 -3.01 -14.39
CA ALA A 214 -37.06 -1.72 -14.37
C ALA A 214 -36.18 -0.59 -14.91
N THR A 215 -34.85 -0.68 -14.71
CA THR A 215 -33.92 0.36 -15.14
C THR A 215 -33.78 0.50 -16.66
N ALA A 216 -34.27 -0.44 -17.46
CA ALA A 216 -34.14 -0.36 -18.91
C ALA A 216 -34.89 0.81 -19.56
N GLU A 217 -35.93 1.34 -18.91
CA GLU A 217 -36.66 2.49 -19.47
C GLU A 217 -35.77 3.73 -19.59
N TYR A 218 -34.89 3.96 -18.62
CA TYR A 218 -33.94 5.06 -18.62
C TYR A 218 -32.93 4.94 -19.77
N PHE A 219 -32.42 3.73 -20.00
CA PHE A 219 -31.51 3.45 -21.12
C PHE A 219 -32.22 3.63 -22.48
N ARG A 220 -33.47 3.16 -22.60
CA ARG A 220 -34.27 3.37 -23.83
C ARG A 220 -34.54 4.83 -24.12
N GLY A 221 -34.80 5.63 -23.09
CA GLY A 221 -35.03 7.08 -23.21
C GLY A 221 -33.84 7.82 -23.83
N GLU A 222 -32.63 7.30 -23.62
CA GLU A 222 -31.38 7.82 -24.20
C GLU A 222 -30.97 7.12 -25.51
N GLY A 223 -31.86 6.29 -26.08
CA GLY A 223 -31.63 5.62 -27.37
C GLY A 223 -30.80 4.33 -27.30
N VAL A 224 -30.49 3.83 -26.11
CA VAL A 224 -29.74 2.57 -25.94
C VAL A 224 -30.62 1.39 -26.33
N ARG A 225 -30.11 0.54 -27.23
CA ARG A 225 -30.78 -0.65 -27.75
C ARG A 225 -30.22 -1.94 -27.20
N CYS A 226 -28.92 -2.07 -27.01
CA CYS A 226 -28.34 -3.20 -26.29
C CYS A 226 -27.31 -2.76 -25.27
N LYS A 227 -27.07 -3.58 -24.25
CA LYS A 227 -26.07 -3.30 -23.22
C LYS A 227 -25.54 -4.54 -22.54
N VAL A 228 -24.30 -4.46 -22.07
CA VAL A 228 -23.69 -5.39 -21.11
C VAL A 228 -23.55 -4.66 -19.78
N ALA A 229 -24.03 -5.25 -18.68
CA ALA A 229 -23.80 -4.80 -17.32
C ALA A 229 -22.77 -5.73 -16.67
N LEU A 230 -21.65 -5.17 -16.21
CA LEU A 230 -20.49 -5.87 -15.67
C LEU A 230 -20.36 -5.52 -14.18
N PRO A 231 -20.07 -6.49 -13.29
CA PRO A 231 -19.87 -6.20 -11.87
C PRO A 231 -18.57 -5.39 -11.66
N LEU A 232 -18.64 -4.36 -10.84
CA LEU A 232 -17.46 -3.70 -10.27
C LEU A 232 -17.26 -4.25 -8.85
N VAL A 233 -16.14 -4.94 -8.63
CA VAL A 233 -15.90 -5.74 -7.42
C VAL A 233 -14.74 -5.18 -6.62
N VAL A 234 -14.95 -4.92 -5.33
CA VAL A 234 -13.90 -4.54 -4.39
C VAL A 234 -13.93 -5.50 -3.21
N ARG A 235 -12.80 -6.15 -2.92
CA ARG A 235 -12.66 -7.12 -1.82
C ARG A 235 -13.72 -8.23 -1.83
N GLY A 236 -14.17 -8.64 -3.01
CA GLY A 236 -15.17 -9.70 -3.20
C GLY A 236 -16.63 -9.23 -3.13
N GLU A 237 -16.88 -7.94 -2.90
CA GLU A 237 -18.23 -7.37 -2.88
C GLU A 237 -18.47 -6.50 -4.12
N VAL A 238 -19.69 -6.57 -4.67
CA VAL A 238 -20.10 -5.73 -5.80
C VAL A 238 -20.47 -4.34 -5.27
N ILE A 239 -19.68 -3.34 -5.64
CA ILE A 239 -19.91 -1.93 -5.27
C ILE A 239 -20.77 -1.18 -6.30
N GLY A 240 -21.00 -1.80 -7.46
CA GLY A 240 -21.70 -1.17 -8.58
C GLY A 240 -21.56 -1.95 -9.88
N THR A 241 -21.91 -1.31 -10.99
CA THR A 241 -21.83 -1.87 -12.33
C THR A 241 -21.23 -0.91 -13.34
N LEU A 242 -20.38 -1.46 -14.22
CA LEU A 242 -20.00 -0.83 -15.48
C LEU A 242 -20.98 -1.27 -16.56
N HIS A 243 -21.61 -0.33 -17.23
CA HIS A 243 -22.46 -0.56 -18.37
C HIS A 243 -21.74 -0.15 -19.65
N VAL A 244 -21.81 -1.01 -20.66
CA VAL A 244 -21.36 -0.72 -22.03
C VAL A 244 -22.54 -0.98 -22.96
N GLY A 245 -22.89 -0.02 -23.81
CA GLY A 245 -24.14 -0.04 -24.56
C GLY A 245 -24.00 0.52 -25.97
N SER A 246 -24.98 0.17 -26.81
CA SER A 246 -25.10 0.68 -28.17
C SER A 246 -26.55 0.96 -28.53
N SER A 247 -26.73 1.95 -29.40
CA SER A 247 -27.95 2.28 -30.15
C SER A 247 -28.32 1.23 -31.20
N ARG A 248 -27.45 0.25 -31.49
CA ARG A 248 -27.79 -0.92 -32.32
C ARG A 248 -28.12 -2.13 -31.44
N PRO A 249 -29.19 -2.88 -31.77
CA PRO A 249 -29.47 -4.13 -31.07
C PRO A 249 -28.51 -5.23 -31.50
N ASN A 250 -28.30 -6.24 -30.64
CA ASN A 250 -27.52 -7.46 -30.91
C ASN A 250 -26.04 -7.22 -31.29
N LEU A 251 -25.42 -6.14 -30.80
CA LEU A 251 -24.05 -5.78 -31.18
C LEU A 251 -22.99 -6.74 -30.62
N TYR A 252 -23.06 -7.05 -29.32
CA TYR A 252 -22.02 -7.78 -28.62
C TYR A 252 -22.15 -9.30 -28.77
N ASN A 253 -21.07 -9.95 -29.18
CA ASN A 253 -20.96 -11.40 -29.21
C ASN A 253 -20.22 -11.93 -27.95
N ALA A 254 -20.13 -13.26 -27.82
CA ALA A 254 -19.50 -13.88 -26.65
C ALA A 254 -18.00 -13.54 -26.46
N LYS A 255 -17.27 -13.21 -27.53
CA LYS A 255 -15.88 -12.77 -27.44
C LYS A 255 -15.79 -11.36 -26.86
N ASP A 256 -16.68 -10.46 -27.29
CA ASP A 256 -16.74 -9.09 -26.80
C ASP A 256 -17.10 -9.05 -25.31
N ILE A 257 -18.11 -9.86 -24.92
CA ILE A 257 -18.52 -9.97 -23.51
C ILE A 257 -17.37 -10.47 -22.65
N ARG A 258 -16.64 -11.51 -23.08
CA ARG A 258 -15.46 -12.01 -22.33
C ARG A 258 -14.34 -10.97 -22.22
N LEU A 259 -14.10 -10.19 -23.28
CA LEU A 259 -13.13 -9.11 -23.24
C LEU A 259 -13.55 -8.06 -22.19
N LEU A 260 -14.81 -7.64 -22.23
CA LEU A 260 -15.40 -6.69 -21.30
C LEU A 260 -15.34 -7.19 -19.84
N GLU A 261 -15.64 -8.47 -19.61
CA GLU A 261 -15.53 -9.11 -18.29
C GLU A 261 -14.10 -9.07 -17.74
N ASN A 262 -13.11 -9.36 -18.59
CA ASN A 262 -11.71 -9.29 -18.18
C ASN A 262 -11.25 -7.87 -17.85
N LEU A 263 -11.77 -6.86 -18.56
CA LEU A 263 -11.44 -5.46 -18.33
C LEU A 263 -12.08 -4.92 -17.05
N ALA A 264 -13.28 -5.38 -16.69
CA ALA A 264 -13.96 -4.96 -15.46
C ALA A 264 -13.32 -5.53 -14.16
N LEU A 265 -12.44 -6.53 -14.29
CA LEU A 265 -11.74 -7.15 -13.16
C LEU A 265 -10.41 -6.48 -12.79
N GLN A 266 -9.87 -5.60 -13.65
CA GLN A 266 -8.61 -4.88 -13.45
C GLN A 266 -8.84 -3.52 -12.80
#